data_AF-A0A2P5N696-F1
#
_entry.id   AF-A0A2P5N696-F1
#
_cell.length_a   1.000
_cell.length_b   1.000
_cell.length_c   1.000
_cell.angle_alpha   90.00
_cell.angle_beta   90.00
_cell.angle_gamma   90.00
#
_symmetry.space_group_name_H-M   'P 1'
#
loop_
_entity.id
_entity.type
_entity.pdbx_description
1 polymer ?
#
loop_
_entity_poly.entity_id
_entity_poly.type
_entity_poly.pdbx_seq_one_letter_code
_entity_poly.pdbx_strand_id
1 'polypeptide(L)'
;MTIPEDYINIPDNHEDIPNEYNNKPLLKTYPYYNKDNGIVGCVGCYGSLEKNRRVLFFEYESYINDKKYSGMWHTKKDIRLKKFPLYRLNKLLTRQDSIRVVIVENERSANAFSKLGICCVSPVYGFDFVEDTDWTPLDGLKVVYLIASNDEKGMVFIQDVYTRLIRMQNPPKLKIVTLPDLNDYDDPLDWLQKSFPGLWEGNKPVSDFLKRDLFLKDSNPDKLLPNVINDLLNDAEVFTDDFNEEDN
;
A
#
# COMPACT_ATOMS: atom_id res chain seq x y z
N MET A 1 -17.51 11.33 -18.97
CA MET A 1 -17.35 11.37 -17.51
C MET A 1 -15.99 11.98 -17.25
N THR A 2 -15.95 13.19 -16.71
CA THR A 2 -14.70 13.94 -16.51
C THR A 2 -14.02 13.41 -15.25
N ILE A 3 -12.75 12.98 -15.36
CA ILE A 3 -11.96 12.56 -14.19
C ILE A 3 -11.69 13.83 -13.37
N PRO A 4 -11.97 13.86 -12.05
CA PRO A 4 -11.69 15.03 -11.23
C PRO A 4 -10.19 15.39 -11.31
N GLU A 5 -9.85 16.66 -11.47
CA GLU A 5 -8.44 17.12 -11.57
C GLU A 5 -7.59 16.65 -10.37
N ASP A 6 -8.21 16.50 -9.20
CA ASP A 6 -7.58 16.04 -7.95
C ASP A 6 -7.28 14.51 -7.91
N TYR A 7 -7.71 13.73 -8.90
CA TYR A 7 -7.43 12.28 -8.95
C TYR A 7 -6.02 11.97 -9.46
N ILE A 8 -5.43 12.90 -10.22
CA ILE A 8 -4.15 12.74 -10.88
C ILE A 8 -3.07 13.34 -9.98
N ASN A 9 -2.50 12.52 -9.10
CA ASN A 9 -1.33 12.90 -8.30
C ASN A 9 -0.06 12.41 -9.01
N ILE A 10 0.30 13.10 -10.09
CA ILE A 10 1.57 12.89 -10.80
C ILE A 10 2.64 13.59 -9.94
N PRO A 11 3.59 12.87 -9.32
CA PRO A 11 4.68 13.52 -8.60
C PRO A 11 5.46 14.44 -9.54
N ASP A 12 6.00 15.56 -9.03
CA ASP A 12 6.55 16.70 -9.79
C ASP A 12 7.70 16.39 -10.79
N ASN A 13 8.05 15.13 -11.06
CA ASN A 13 9.08 14.70 -12.01
C ASN A 13 8.62 13.55 -12.96
N HIS A 14 7.32 13.43 -13.24
CA HIS A 14 6.77 12.31 -14.05
C HIS A 14 6.23 12.76 -15.43
N GLU A 15 7.02 13.50 -16.18
CA GLU A 15 6.66 13.87 -17.58
C GLU A 15 6.53 12.63 -18.50
N ASP A 16 7.04 11.47 -18.08
CA ASP A 16 7.16 10.29 -18.92
C ASP A 16 6.13 9.17 -18.65
N ILE A 17 5.23 9.30 -17.66
CA ILE A 17 4.13 8.34 -17.52
C ILE A 17 3.07 8.65 -18.59
N PRO A 18 2.71 7.69 -19.46
CA PRO A 18 1.70 7.94 -20.47
C PRO A 18 0.38 8.38 -19.82
N ASN A 19 -0.19 9.51 -20.29
CA ASN A 19 -1.54 9.92 -19.91
C ASN A 19 -2.62 8.95 -20.41
N GLU A 20 -2.26 8.02 -21.29
CA GLU A 20 -3.14 7.00 -21.84
C GLU A 20 -2.40 5.68 -22.07
N TYR A 21 -3.07 4.55 -21.84
CA TYR A 21 -2.54 3.22 -22.14
C TYR A 21 -3.66 2.32 -22.68
N ASN A 22 -3.51 1.80 -23.91
CA ASN A 22 -4.56 1.04 -24.61
C ASN A 22 -5.93 1.76 -24.65
N ASN A 23 -5.95 3.03 -25.10
CA ASN A 23 -7.19 3.83 -25.19
C ASN A 23 -7.90 4.07 -23.86
N LYS A 24 -7.17 3.97 -22.74
CA LYS A 24 -7.68 4.22 -21.40
C LYS A 24 -6.89 5.35 -20.75
N PRO A 25 -7.55 6.36 -20.17
CA PRO A 25 -6.86 7.48 -19.54
C PRO A 25 -6.21 7.05 -18.22
N LEU A 26 -5.10 7.70 -17.89
CA LEU A 26 -4.46 7.60 -16.59
C LEU A 26 -5.36 8.22 -15.53
N LEU A 27 -5.66 7.45 -14.49
CA LEU A 27 -6.46 7.88 -13.35
C LEU A 27 -5.59 8.30 -12.17
N LYS A 28 -4.54 7.52 -11.89
CA LYS A 28 -3.71 7.69 -10.70
C LYS A 28 -2.37 6.99 -10.83
N THR A 29 -1.38 7.51 -10.13
CA THR A 29 -0.02 6.98 -10.07
C THR A 29 0.40 6.68 -8.64
N TYR A 30 1.23 5.65 -8.47
CA TYR A 30 1.81 5.24 -7.19
C TYR A 30 3.33 5.08 -7.35
N PRO A 31 4.12 6.11 -7.03
CA PRO A 31 5.57 6.06 -7.18
C PRO A 31 6.22 5.15 -6.13
N TYR A 32 7.26 4.45 -6.57
CA TYR A 32 8.14 3.60 -5.78
C TYR A 32 9.49 4.26 -5.64
N TYR A 33 10.04 4.17 -4.43
CA TYR A 33 11.28 4.83 -4.06
C TYR A 33 12.30 3.79 -3.59
N ASN A 34 13.57 4.04 -3.87
CA ASN A 34 14.67 3.35 -3.21
C ASN A 34 14.92 3.94 -1.81
N LYS A 35 15.89 3.35 -1.11
CA LYS A 35 16.31 3.77 0.24
C LYS A 35 16.84 5.20 0.32
N ASP A 36 17.37 5.72 -0.79
CA ASP A 36 17.94 7.07 -0.90
C ASP A 36 16.88 8.09 -1.34
N ASN A 37 15.59 7.71 -1.29
CA ASN A 37 14.43 8.51 -1.71
C ASN A 37 14.42 8.88 -3.21
N GLY A 38 15.24 8.21 -4.03
CA GLY A 38 15.15 8.27 -5.48
C GLY A 38 13.99 7.43 -5.99
N ILE A 39 13.24 7.95 -6.96
CA ILE A 39 12.19 7.19 -7.64
C ILE A 39 12.84 6.07 -8.45
N VAL A 40 12.27 4.88 -8.37
CA VAL A 40 12.73 3.70 -9.14
C VAL A 40 11.60 3.09 -9.96
N GLY A 41 10.35 3.42 -9.68
CA GLY A 41 9.23 2.97 -10.48
C GLY A 41 7.92 3.64 -10.12
N CYS A 42 6.85 3.24 -10.79
CA CYS A 42 5.51 3.73 -10.59
C CYS A 42 4.48 2.73 -11.10
N VAL A 43 3.39 2.56 -10.35
CA VAL A 43 2.16 1.94 -10.89
C VAL A 43 1.24 3.04 -11.41
N GLY A 44 0.92 3.01 -12.71
CA GLY A 44 -0.17 3.78 -13.29
C GLY A 44 -1.47 2.97 -13.34
N CYS A 45 -2.57 3.55 -12.87
CA CYS A 45 -3.90 2.98 -12.98
C CYS A 45 -4.64 3.64 -14.16
N TYR A 46 -5.06 2.86 -15.15
CA TYR A 46 -5.72 3.33 -16.37
C TYR A 46 -7.14 2.79 -16.50
N GLY A 47 -8.09 3.61 -16.94
CA GLY A 47 -9.45 3.15 -17.26
C GLY A 47 -10.52 4.11 -16.78
N SER A 48 -11.52 3.57 -16.08
CA SER A 48 -12.52 4.36 -15.39
C SER A 48 -12.46 4.10 -13.88
N LEU A 49 -13.17 4.93 -13.10
CA LEU A 49 -13.33 4.73 -11.66
C LEU A 49 -13.92 3.36 -11.32
N GLU A 50 -14.80 2.83 -12.18
CA GLU A 50 -15.46 1.52 -12.01
C GLU A 50 -14.63 0.34 -12.52
N LYS A 51 -13.82 0.54 -13.56
CA LYS A 51 -12.99 -0.51 -14.19
C LYS A 51 -11.64 0.05 -14.55
N ASN A 52 -10.69 -0.11 -13.63
CA ASN A 52 -9.31 0.27 -13.86
C ASN A 52 -8.43 -0.97 -14.13
N ARG A 53 -7.33 -0.73 -14.85
CA ARG A 53 -6.25 -1.67 -15.09
C ARG A 53 -4.98 -1.05 -14.50
N ARG A 54 -4.25 -1.86 -13.76
CA ARG A 54 -2.96 -1.46 -13.19
C ARG A 54 -1.86 -1.81 -14.20
N VAL A 55 -1.01 -0.84 -14.49
CA VAL A 55 0.14 -0.97 -15.37
C VAL A 55 1.35 -0.47 -14.61
N LEU A 56 2.42 -1.22 -14.69
CA LEU A 56 3.63 -0.96 -13.94
C LEU A 56 4.69 -0.50 -14.89
N PHE A 57 5.28 0.62 -14.50
CA PHE A 57 6.38 1.26 -15.17
C PHE A 57 7.50 1.34 -14.15
N PHE A 58 8.61 0.64 -14.34
CA PHE A 58 9.81 0.89 -13.55
C PHE A 58 10.81 1.66 -14.39
N GLU A 59 11.48 2.63 -13.78
CA GLU A 59 12.66 3.27 -14.35
C GLU A 59 13.86 2.43 -13.90
N TYR A 60 14.32 1.55 -14.77
CA TYR A 60 15.60 0.88 -14.55
C TYR A 60 16.29 0.59 -15.88
N GLU A 61 17.59 0.31 -15.79
CA GLU A 61 18.36 -0.30 -16.87
C GLU A 61 17.69 -1.60 -17.32
N SER A 62 16.86 -1.54 -18.37
CA SER A 62 16.32 -2.74 -18.96
C SER A 62 17.36 -3.35 -19.90
N TYR A 63 17.41 -4.67 -19.96
CA TYR A 63 18.28 -5.39 -20.88
C TYR A 63 17.40 -6.14 -21.86
N ILE A 64 17.29 -5.64 -23.09
CA ILE A 64 16.61 -6.33 -24.18
C ILE A 64 17.69 -6.87 -25.11
N ASN A 65 17.75 -8.20 -25.27
CA ASN A 65 18.79 -8.89 -26.06
C ASN A 65 20.22 -8.44 -25.68
N ASP A 66 20.53 -8.43 -24.37
CA ASP A 66 21.81 -8.01 -23.79
C ASP A 66 22.24 -6.55 -24.07
N LYS A 67 21.33 -5.72 -24.62
CA LYS A 67 21.52 -4.27 -24.71
C LYS A 67 20.87 -3.56 -23.54
N LYS A 68 21.65 -2.70 -22.88
CA LYS A 68 21.23 -1.80 -21.80
C LYS A 68 20.41 -0.64 -22.35
N TYR A 69 19.22 -0.41 -21.78
CA TYR A 69 18.36 0.74 -22.03
C TYR A 69 18.14 1.46 -20.71
N SER A 70 18.56 2.73 -20.62
CA SER A 70 18.32 3.61 -19.48
C SER A 70 17.37 4.74 -19.89
N GLY A 71 16.43 5.13 -19.03
CA GLY A 71 15.52 6.26 -19.28
C GLY A 71 14.29 5.95 -20.14
N MET A 72 13.87 4.69 -20.25
CA MET A 72 12.60 4.31 -20.88
C MET A 72 11.75 3.47 -19.92
N TRP A 73 10.45 3.74 -19.87
CA TRP A 73 9.51 3.00 -19.02
C TRP A 73 9.14 1.66 -19.67
N HIS A 74 9.46 0.55 -19.00
CA HIS A 74 9.13 -0.78 -19.48
C HIS A 74 7.92 -1.37 -18.75
N THR A 75 7.09 -2.10 -19.49
CA THR A 75 6.03 -2.93 -18.89
C THR A 75 6.61 -4.25 -18.35
N LYS A 76 5.86 -4.94 -17.45
CA LYS A 76 6.25 -6.14 -16.67
C LYS A 76 7.11 -7.20 -17.41
N LYS A 77 7.03 -7.32 -18.74
CA LYS A 77 7.77 -8.32 -19.52
C LYS A 77 9.29 -8.12 -19.59
N ASP A 78 9.80 -6.91 -19.35
CA ASP A 78 11.23 -6.60 -19.54
C ASP A 78 11.97 -6.23 -18.23
N ILE A 79 11.29 -6.30 -17.08
CA ILE A 79 11.86 -5.89 -15.78
C ILE A 79 12.59 -7.08 -15.13
N ARG A 80 13.91 -6.97 -14.98
CA ARG A 80 14.74 -7.90 -14.20
C ARG A 80 15.13 -7.29 -12.85
N LEU A 81 14.16 -7.04 -11.98
CA LEU A 81 14.47 -6.74 -10.59
C LEU A 81 14.68 -8.05 -9.82
N LYS A 82 15.73 -8.12 -9.00
CA LYS A 82 15.95 -9.27 -8.10
C LYS A 82 14.86 -9.36 -7.04
N LYS A 83 14.41 -8.19 -6.54
CA LYS A 83 13.23 -7.97 -5.71
C LYS A 83 12.68 -6.56 -5.93
N PHE A 84 11.36 -6.38 -5.81
CA PHE A 84 10.67 -5.09 -5.90
C PHE A 84 10.64 -4.36 -4.55
N PRO A 85 10.84 -3.04 -4.51
CA PRO A 85 10.71 -2.28 -3.27
C PRO A 85 9.25 -2.25 -2.80
N LEU A 86 9.05 -2.11 -1.48
CA LEU A 86 7.75 -1.81 -0.89
C LEU A 86 7.23 -0.45 -1.36
N TYR A 87 5.93 -0.35 -1.61
CA TYR A 87 5.29 0.94 -1.82
C TYR A 87 5.45 1.78 -0.55
N ARG A 88 5.87 3.04 -0.72
CA ARG A 88 6.19 3.99 0.37
C ARG A 88 7.39 3.58 1.22
N LEU A 89 8.34 2.80 0.68
CA LEU A 89 9.61 2.46 1.34
C LEU A 89 10.33 3.70 1.90
N ASN A 90 10.41 4.78 1.13
CA ASN A 90 11.00 6.04 1.60
C ASN A 90 10.34 6.57 2.89
N LYS A 91 9.02 6.42 3.02
CA LYS A 91 8.29 6.86 4.21
C LYS A 91 8.52 5.92 5.39
N LEU A 92 8.63 4.61 5.14
CA LEU A 92 9.01 3.62 6.14
C LEU A 92 10.38 3.97 6.75
N LEU A 93 11.40 4.21 5.91
CA LEU A 93 12.78 4.44 6.34
C LEU A 93 13.01 5.79 7.04
N THR A 94 12.17 6.78 6.79
CA THR A 94 12.28 8.10 7.44
C THR A 94 11.77 8.13 8.88
N ARG A 95 11.17 7.04 9.38
CA ARG A 95 10.54 7.03 10.69
C ARG A 95 11.37 6.27 11.73
N GLN A 96 11.41 6.79 12.96
CA GLN A 96 12.13 6.22 14.10
C GLN A 96 11.47 4.95 14.66
N ASP A 97 12.27 4.15 15.37
CA ASP A 97 12.13 2.78 15.89
C ASP A 97 10.89 2.45 16.77
N SER A 98 9.90 3.34 16.86
CA SER A 98 8.72 3.23 17.71
C SER A 98 7.42 2.97 16.96
N ILE A 99 7.48 2.68 15.65
CA ILE A 99 6.30 2.73 14.80
C ILE A 99 5.73 1.36 14.49
N ARG A 100 4.41 1.28 14.73
CA ARG A 100 3.50 0.27 14.23
C ARG A 100 3.41 0.43 12.71
N VAL A 101 3.91 -0.56 11.97
CA VAL A 101 3.78 -0.59 10.51
C VAL A 101 2.59 -1.45 10.13
N VAL A 102 1.78 -0.97 9.21
CA VAL A 102 0.65 -1.71 8.64
C VAL A 102 1.02 -2.15 7.23
N ILE A 103 0.78 -3.42 6.93
CA ILE A 103 0.89 -3.99 5.59
C ILE A 103 -0.52 -4.30 5.10
N VAL A 104 -0.82 -3.79 3.91
CA VAL A 104 -2.05 -4.09 3.16
C VAL A 104 -1.70 -4.60 1.77
N GLU A 105 -2.67 -5.23 1.12
CA GLU A 105 -2.47 -5.81 -0.20
C GLU A 105 -2.09 -4.79 -1.26
N ASN A 106 -2.68 -3.60 -1.28
CA ASN A 106 -2.54 -2.72 -2.44
C ASN A 106 -2.21 -1.27 -2.08
N GLU A 107 -1.65 -0.57 -3.06
CA GLU A 107 -1.13 0.78 -2.97
C GLU A 107 -2.26 1.79 -2.72
N ARG A 108 -3.50 1.47 -3.14
CA ARG A 108 -4.67 2.33 -2.91
C ARG A 108 -5.02 2.32 -1.42
N SER A 109 -5.12 1.15 -0.81
CA SER A 109 -5.31 0.97 0.62
C SER A 109 -4.15 1.57 1.41
N ALA A 110 -2.89 1.28 1.04
CA ALA A 110 -1.72 1.80 1.73
C ALA A 110 -1.66 3.33 1.67
N ASN A 111 -2.02 3.91 0.52
CA ASN A 111 -2.16 5.35 0.38
C ASN A 111 -3.26 5.90 1.30
N ALA A 112 -4.43 5.28 1.34
CA ALA A 112 -5.54 5.71 2.17
C ALA A 112 -5.19 5.69 3.66
N PHE A 113 -4.68 4.58 4.19
CA PHE A 113 -4.18 4.51 5.58
C PHE A 113 -3.13 5.58 5.86
N SER A 114 -2.25 5.88 4.90
CA SER A 114 -1.25 6.93 5.10
C SER A 114 -1.83 8.34 5.25
N LYS A 115 -3.00 8.62 4.67
CA LYS A 115 -3.73 9.89 4.85
C LYS A 115 -4.36 10.00 6.24
N LEU A 116 -4.37 8.90 7.01
CA LEU A 116 -4.76 8.84 8.41
C LEU A 116 -3.55 8.97 9.37
N GLY A 117 -2.35 9.24 8.83
CA GLY A 117 -1.10 9.35 9.60
C GLY A 117 -0.42 8.01 9.88
N ILE A 118 -1.02 6.89 9.46
CA ILE A 118 -0.53 5.53 9.70
C ILE A 118 0.63 5.22 8.75
N CYS A 119 1.68 4.58 9.29
CA CYS A 119 2.76 4.07 8.46
C CYS A 119 2.30 2.78 7.77
N CYS A 120 1.79 2.92 6.55
CA CYS A 120 1.27 1.80 5.79
C CYS A 120 2.05 1.59 4.48
N VAL A 121 2.38 0.34 4.19
CA VAL A 121 3.10 -0.12 3.00
C VAL A 121 2.33 -1.26 2.33
N SER A 122 2.65 -1.54 1.07
CA SER A 122 2.13 -2.69 0.33
C SER A 122 3.20 -3.22 -0.62
N PRO A 123 3.16 -4.50 -1.03
CA PRO A 123 3.95 -4.96 -2.15
C PRO A 123 3.47 -4.33 -3.46
N VAL A 124 4.31 -4.44 -4.50
CA VAL A 124 3.93 -4.06 -5.87
C VAL A 124 2.77 -4.94 -6.33
N TYR A 125 1.71 -4.37 -6.90
CA TYR A 125 0.59 -5.14 -7.49
C TYR A 125 -0.19 -6.08 -6.55
N GLY A 126 0.10 -6.08 -5.25
CA GLY A 126 -0.59 -6.93 -4.28
C GLY A 126 -0.19 -8.39 -4.28
N PHE A 127 -1.16 -9.27 -4.06
CA PHE A 127 -0.90 -10.66 -3.66
C PHE A 127 0.04 -11.41 -4.62
N ASP A 128 -0.07 -11.18 -5.93
CA ASP A 128 0.71 -11.83 -6.98
C ASP A 128 2.23 -11.61 -6.91
N PHE A 129 2.71 -10.68 -6.08
CA PHE A 129 4.12 -10.29 -6.02
C PHE A 129 4.69 -10.28 -4.60
N VAL A 130 4.00 -10.93 -3.65
CA VAL A 130 4.53 -11.11 -2.30
C VAL A 130 5.88 -11.84 -2.36
N GLU A 131 6.01 -12.82 -3.25
CA GLU A 131 7.26 -13.52 -3.53
C GLU A 131 8.37 -12.59 -3.97
N ASP A 132 8.08 -11.70 -4.92
CA ASP A 132 9.07 -10.85 -5.57
C ASP A 132 9.38 -9.57 -4.79
N THR A 133 8.71 -9.32 -3.67
CA THR A 133 8.91 -8.11 -2.87
C THR A 133 10.15 -8.20 -1.96
N ASP A 134 10.87 -7.10 -1.83
CA ASP A 134 11.95 -6.92 -0.87
C ASP A 134 11.36 -6.55 0.49
N TRP A 135 11.32 -7.56 1.38
CA TRP A 135 10.80 -7.42 2.74
C TRP A 135 11.87 -6.99 3.74
N THR A 136 13.15 -7.01 3.36
CA THR A 136 14.27 -6.71 4.28
C THR A 136 14.17 -5.37 5.03
N PRO A 137 13.50 -4.31 4.52
CA PRO A 137 13.29 -3.08 5.28
C PRO A 137 12.44 -3.23 6.56
N LEU A 138 11.78 -4.37 6.75
CA LEU A 138 10.97 -4.67 7.94
C LEU A 138 11.72 -5.47 9.01
N ASP A 139 12.93 -5.96 8.69
CA ASP A 139 13.76 -6.72 9.63
C ASP A 139 14.17 -5.82 10.81
N GLY A 140 14.03 -6.31 12.04
CA GLY A 140 14.31 -5.57 13.26
C GLY A 140 13.24 -4.58 13.69
N LEU A 141 12.13 -4.44 12.97
CA LEU A 141 10.99 -3.66 13.44
C LEU A 141 10.33 -4.32 14.66
N LYS A 142 9.69 -3.51 15.52
CA LYS A 142 9.07 -4.03 16.75
C LYS A 142 7.77 -4.78 16.49
N VAL A 143 6.84 -4.16 15.76
CA VAL A 143 5.50 -4.70 15.51
C VAL A 143 5.05 -4.35 14.10
N VAL A 144 4.58 -5.35 13.38
CA VAL A 144 3.96 -5.25 12.06
C VAL A 144 2.53 -5.80 12.12
N TYR A 145 1.61 -5.05 11.53
CA TYR A 145 0.19 -5.36 11.45
C TYR A 145 -0.16 -5.76 10.02
N LEU A 146 -0.85 -6.88 9.88
CA LEU A 146 -1.27 -7.43 8.59
C LEU A 146 -2.78 -7.26 8.47
N ILE A 147 -3.24 -6.54 7.44
CA ILE A 147 -4.65 -6.30 7.13
C ILE A 147 -4.88 -6.67 5.66
N ALA A 148 -5.90 -7.46 5.36
CA ALA A 148 -6.25 -7.90 4.01
C ALA A 148 -7.78 -7.87 3.78
N SER A 149 -8.21 -8.16 2.56
CA SER A 149 -9.60 -8.42 2.21
C SER A 149 -10.16 -9.61 2.98
N ASN A 150 -11.46 -9.59 3.25
CA ASN A 150 -12.17 -10.72 3.86
C ASN A 150 -12.55 -11.77 2.81
N ASP A 151 -11.55 -12.30 2.10
CA ASP A 151 -11.72 -13.38 1.13
C ASP A 151 -10.52 -14.33 1.14
N GLU A 152 -10.63 -15.41 0.36
CA GLU A 152 -9.59 -16.44 0.27
C GLU A 152 -8.23 -15.85 -0.19
N LYS A 153 -8.25 -14.87 -1.08
CA LYS A 153 -7.03 -14.22 -1.58
C LYS A 153 -6.37 -13.37 -0.51
N GLY A 154 -7.15 -12.65 0.27
CA GLY A 154 -6.67 -11.89 1.42
C GLY A 154 -6.00 -12.81 2.44
N MET A 155 -6.59 -13.98 2.72
CA MET A 155 -5.99 -14.98 3.62
C MET A 155 -4.67 -15.54 3.09
N VAL A 156 -4.61 -15.90 1.80
CA VAL A 156 -3.36 -16.35 1.16
C VAL A 156 -2.29 -15.25 1.23
N PHE A 157 -2.65 -13.99 0.96
CA PHE A 157 -1.75 -12.86 1.10
C PHE A 157 -1.17 -12.74 2.52
N ILE A 158 -2.02 -12.82 3.55
CA ILE A 158 -1.59 -12.75 4.95
C ILE A 158 -0.60 -13.88 5.27
N GLN A 159 -0.93 -15.12 4.87
CA GLN A 159 -0.07 -16.29 5.09
C GLN A 159 1.29 -16.14 4.39
N ASP A 160 1.28 -15.65 3.14
CA ASP A 160 2.48 -15.45 2.35
C ASP A 160 3.40 -14.38 2.94
N VAL A 161 2.83 -13.25 3.38
CA VAL A 161 3.59 -12.19 4.04
C VAL A 161 4.10 -12.69 5.39
N TYR A 162 3.24 -13.33 6.19
CA TYR A 162 3.61 -13.87 7.50
C TYR A 162 4.82 -14.80 7.40
N THR A 163 4.76 -15.80 6.51
CA THR A 163 5.82 -16.78 6.28
C THR A 163 7.15 -16.14 5.92
N ARG A 164 7.14 -15.02 5.18
CA ARG A 164 8.35 -14.30 4.79
C ARG A 164 8.93 -13.49 5.94
N LEU A 165 8.08 -12.83 6.73
CA LEU A 165 8.53 -12.00 7.84
C LEU A 165 9.07 -12.82 9.00
N ILE A 166 8.47 -13.98 9.32
CA ILE A 166 8.96 -14.83 10.42
C ILE A 166 10.34 -15.47 10.14
N ARG A 167 10.71 -15.59 8.85
CA ARG A 167 11.99 -16.16 8.41
C ARG A 167 13.15 -15.15 8.37
N MET A 168 12.90 -13.91 8.78
CA MET A 168 13.93 -12.87 8.86
C MET A 168 14.95 -13.15 9.96
N GLN A 169 16.07 -12.43 9.93
CA GLN A 169 17.10 -12.58 10.96
C GLN A 169 16.59 -12.06 12.32
N ASN A 170 15.87 -10.94 12.34
CA ASN A 170 15.23 -10.37 13.52
C ASN A 170 13.74 -10.12 13.19
N PRO A 171 12.91 -11.17 13.18
CA PRO A 171 11.53 -11.05 12.73
C PRO A 171 10.74 -10.09 13.64
N PRO A 172 9.94 -9.16 13.08
CA PRO A 172 9.08 -8.31 13.87
C PRO A 172 7.96 -9.13 14.53
N LYS A 173 7.39 -8.64 15.64
CA LYS A 173 6.15 -9.21 16.15
C LYS A 173 5.03 -8.97 15.13
N LEU A 174 4.39 -10.03 14.67
CA LEU A 174 3.29 -9.95 13.72
C LEU A 174 1.95 -9.92 14.45
N LYS A 175 1.02 -9.11 13.95
CA LYS A 175 -0.37 -9.05 14.40
C LYS A 175 -1.28 -9.10 13.18
N ILE A 176 -2.21 -10.04 13.17
CA ILE A 176 -3.22 -10.12 12.12
C ILE A 176 -4.42 -9.33 12.61
N VAL A 177 -4.94 -8.46 11.76
CA VAL A 177 -6.02 -7.55 12.10
C VAL A 177 -7.23 -7.92 11.25
N THR A 178 -8.26 -8.42 11.91
CA THR A 178 -9.58 -8.58 11.31
C THR A 178 -10.34 -7.27 11.46
N LEU A 179 -10.74 -6.66 10.34
CA LEU A 179 -11.55 -5.45 10.37
C LEU A 179 -13.01 -5.82 10.69
N PRO A 180 -13.65 -5.18 11.68
CA PRO A 180 -15.03 -5.47 12.03
C PRO A 180 -15.97 -5.07 10.89
N ASP A 181 -17.06 -5.82 10.72
CA ASP A 181 -18.09 -5.54 9.73
C ASP A 181 -17.57 -5.46 8.27
N LEU A 182 -16.45 -6.13 7.99
CA LEU A 182 -15.91 -6.28 6.64
C LEU A 182 -16.74 -7.36 5.91
N ASN A 183 -17.53 -6.95 4.91
CA ASN A 183 -18.31 -7.90 4.13
C ASN A 183 -17.38 -8.77 3.28
N ASP A 184 -17.91 -9.90 2.80
CA ASP A 184 -17.24 -10.70 1.78
C ASP A 184 -16.80 -9.81 0.61
N TYR A 185 -15.56 -9.97 0.18
CA TYR A 185 -14.92 -9.22 -0.91
C TYR A 185 -14.65 -7.73 -0.67
N ASP A 186 -15.01 -7.16 0.49
CA ASP A 186 -14.55 -5.82 0.84
C ASP A 186 -13.05 -5.85 1.09
N ASP A 187 -12.36 -4.83 0.58
CA ASP A 187 -10.96 -4.60 0.91
C ASP A 187 -10.81 -3.57 2.06
N PRO A 188 -9.59 -3.39 2.60
CA PRO A 188 -9.36 -2.43 3.69
C PRO A 188 -9.70 -0.98 3.33
N LEU A 189 -9.71 -0.63 2.05
CA LEU A 189 -10.14 0.69 1.60
C LEU A 189 -11.67 0.81 1.63
N ASP A 190 -12.40 -0.20 1.17
CA ASP A 190 -13.87 -0.20 1.22
C ASP A 190 -14.35 -0.02 2.65
N TRP A 191 -13.72 -0.72 3.60
CA TRP A 191 -13.97 -0.55 5.03
C TRP A 191 -13.73 0.89 5.52
N LEU A 192 -12.58 1.47 5.13
CA LEU A 192 -12.24 2.84 5.44
C LEU A 192 -13.28 3.82 4.86
N GLN A 193 -13.73 3.62 3.63
CA GLN A 193 -14.73 4.47 2.99
C GLN A 193 -16.10 4.38 3.69
N LYS A 194 -16.51 3.17 4.10
CA LYS A 194 -17.72 2.95 4.90
C LYS A 194 -17.65 3.60 6.28
N SER A 195 -16.44 3.68 6.86
CA SER A 195 -16.19 4.36 8.13
C SER A 195 -16.30 5.89 8.02
N PHE A 196 -16.20 6.45 6.81
CA PHE A 196 -16.27 7.90 6.55
C PHE A 196 -17.20 8.24 5.37
N PRO A 197 -18.50 7.88 5.44
CA PRO A 197 -19.40 7.97 4.29
C PRO A 197 -19.61 9.43 3.86
N GLY A 198 -19.45 9.70 2.57
CA GLY A 198 -19.67 11.03 1.97
C GLY A 198 -18.60 12.08 2.27
N LEU A 199 -17.62 11.78 3.13
CA LEU A 199 -16.59 12.72 3.55
C LEU A 199 -15.21 12.42 2.96
N TRP A 200 -14.92 11.20 2.52
CA TRP A 200 -13.55 10.84 2.13
C TRP A 200 -13.46 9.78 1.04
N GLU A 201 -12.91 10.16 -0.12
CA GLU A 201 -12.70 9.25 -1.27
C GLU A 201 -11.37 8.46 -1.21
N GLY A 202 -10.63 8.52 -0.09
CA GLY A 202 -9.37 7.78 0.08
C GLY A 202 -8.11 8.48 -0.48
N ASN A 203 -8.25 9.70 -1.01
CA ASN A 203 -7.17 10.38 -1.74
C ASN A 203 -6.62 11.65 -1.05
N LYS A 204 -7.42 12.30 -0.20
CA LYS A 204 -7.05 13.54 0.51
C LYS A 204 -6.74 13.29 1.99
N PRO A 205 -5.89 14.07 2.68
CA PRO A 205 -5.75 13.99 4.14
C PRO A 205 -7.11 14.13 4.84
N VAL A 206 -7.39 13.30 5.86
CA VAL A 206 -8.69 13.41 6.57
C VAL A 206 -8.81 14.72 7.36
N SER A 207 -7.68 15.31 7.77
CA SER A 207 -7.59 16.64 8.37
C SER A 207 -8.26 17.73 7.53
N ASP A 208 -8.32 17.56 6.20
CA ASP A 208 -8.89 18.55 5.29
C ASP A 208 -10.43 18.53 5.31
N PHE A 209 -11.05 17.42 5.73
CA PHE A 209 -12.50 17.26 5.82
C PHE A 209 -13.03 17.51 7.22
N LEU A 210 -12.25 17.17 8.25
CA LEU A 210 -12.62 17.47 9.63
C LEU A 210 -12.70 18.99 9.93
N LYS A 211 -12.12 19.82 9.06
CA LYS A 211 -12.27 21.28 9.09
C LYS A 211 -13.60 21.80 8.49
N ARG A 212 -14.33 20.98 7.72
CA ARG A 212 -15.50 21.44 6.96
C ARG A 212 -16.85 21.10 7.60
N ASP A 213 -16.99 20.00 8.34
CA ASP A 213 -18.34 19.54 8.76
C ASP A 213 -18.54 19.14 10.24
N LEU A 214 -17.62 19.43 11.16
CA LEU A 214 -17.86 19.18 12.59
C LEU A 214 -17.88 20.46 13.42
N PHE A 215 -19.11 20.92 13.69
CA PHE A 215 -19.48 21.46 15.00
C PHE A 215 -19.27 20.39 16.08
N LEU A 216 -18.02 20.08 16.40
CA LEU A 216 -17.65 19.46 17.67
C LEU A 216 -16.82 20.49 18.43
N LYS A 217 -17.44 21.07 19.46
CA LYS A 217 -16.72 21.85 20.47
C LYS A 217 -15.66 20.95 21.09
N ASP A 218 -14.39 21.37 20.99
CA ASP A 218 -13.25 20.85 21.75
C ASP A 218 -12.72 19.44 21.48
N SER A 219 -12.68 18.97 20.22
CA SER A 219 -11.89 17.76 19.91
C SER A 219 -10.98 17.98 18.72
N ASN A 220 -9.67 18.02 18.96
CA ASN A 220 -8.67 18.03 17.90
C ASN A 220 -8.90 16.79 17.01
N PRO A 221 -9.28 16.97 15.73
CA PRO A 221 -9.62 15.87 14.84
C PRO A 221 -8.44 14.92 14.56
N ASP A 222 -7.21 15.44 14.65
CA ASP A 222 -5.98 14.66 14.54
C ASP A 222 -5.77 13.70 15.73
N LYS A 223 -6.57 13.81 16.80
CA LYS A 223 -6.55 12.89 17.95
C LYS A 223 -7.64 11.82 17.90
N LEU A 224 -8.76 12.04 17.19
CA LEU A 224 -9.89 11.11 17.19
C LEU A 224 -9.67 9.91 16.26
N LEU A 225 -9.17 10.13 15.04
CA LEU A 225 -8.97 9.06 14.08
C LEU A 225 -7.83 8.09 14.43
N PRO A 226 -6.67 8.56 14.93
CA PRO A 226 -5.63 7.65 15.37
C PRO A 226 -6.11 6.78 16.53
N ASN A 227 -7.04 7.25 17.38
CA ASN A 227 -7.50 6.45 18.51
C ASN A 227 -8.35 5.26 18.07
N VAL A 228 -9.35 5.43 17.19
CA VAL A 228 -10.16 4.29 16.71
C VAL A 228 -9.30 3.23 16.02
N ILE A 229 -8.35 3.65 15.17
CA ILE A 229 -7.45 2.71 14.51
C ILE A 229 -6.40 2.17 15.47
N ASN A 230 -5.88 2.97 16.40
CA ASN A 230 -4.96 2.46 17.43
C ASN A 230 -5.66 1.46 18.36
N ASP A 231 -6.93 1.65 18.67
CA ASP A 231 -7.75 0.75 19.47
C ASP A 231 -7.96 -0.55 18.71
N LEU A 232 -8.32 -0.49 17.41
CA LEU A 232 -8.34 -1.66 16.52
C LEU A 232 -6.97 -2.38 16.43
N LEU A 233 -5.87 -1.65 16.34
CA LEU A 233 -4.51 -2.21 16.34
C LEU A 233 -4.08 -2.70 17.75
N ASN A 234 -4.70 -2.22 18.81
CA ASN A 234 -4.46 -2.71 20.17
C ASN A 234 -5.20 -4.04 20.38
N ASP A 235 -6.44 -4.13 19.89
CA ASP A 235 -7.34 -5.28 19.97
C ASP A 235 -7.02 -6.38 18.94
N ALA A 236 -6.20 -6.07 17.93
CA ALA A 236 -5.72 -7.02 16.94
C ALA A 236 -5.10 -8.27 17.59
N GLU A 237 -5.56 -9.43 17.13
CA GLU A 237 -5.14 -10.74 17.62
C GLU A 237 -3.64 -10.94 17.41
N VAL A 238 -2.98 -11.39 18.48
CA VAL A 238 -1.58 -11.77 18.46
C VAL A 238 -1.53 -13.25 18.19
N PHE A 239 -1.25 -13.63 16.95
CA PHE A 239 -0.85 -15.00 16.64
C PHE A 239 0.66 -15.09 16.81
N THR A 240 1.08 -15.75 17.88
CA THR A 240 2.46 -16.20 18.06
C THR A 240 2.45 -17.70 17.87
N ASP A 241 3.02 -18.16 16.75
CA ASP A 241 3.50 -19.52 16.50
C ASP A 241 2.54 -20.65 16.07
N ASP A 242 1.26 -20.38 15.76
CA ASP A 242 0.33 -21.46 15.33
C ASP A 242 0.30 -21.77 13.81
N PHE A 243 1.19 -21.19 13.00
CA PHE A 243 1.38 -21.59 11.59
C PHE A 243 2.44 -22.70 11.41
N ASN A 244 2.66 -23.53 12.43
CA ASN A 244 3.57 -24.66 12.34
C ASN A 244 2.93 -25.79 11.51
N GLU A 245 3.52 -26.00 10.32
CA GLU A 245 3.65 -27.26 9.56
C GLU A 245 2.81 -28.45 10.07
N GLU A 246 1.56 -28.55 9.62
CA GLU A 246 0.97 -29.85 9.31
C GLU A 246 0.76 -29.91 7.80
N ASP A 247 1.74 -30.48 7.11
CA ASP A 247 1.59 -31.41 5.98
C ASP A 247 2.97 -31.65 5.34
N ASN A 248 3.67 -32.66 5.88
CA ASN A 248 4.75 -33.38 5.19
C ASN A 248 4.17 -34.60 4.48
#